data_AF-A0A961S696-F1
#
_entry.id   AF-A0A961S696-F1
#
_cell.length_a   1.000
_cell.length_b   1.000
_cell.length_c   1.000
_cell.angle_alpha   90.00
_cell.angle_beta   90.00
_cell.angle_gamma   90.00
#
_symmetry.space_group_name_H-M   'P 1'
#
loop_
_entity.id
_entity.type
_entity.pdbx_description
1 polymer ?
#
loop_
_entity_poly.entity_id
_entity_poly.type
_entity_poly.pdbx_seq_one_letter_code
_entity_poly.pdbx_strand_id
1 'polypeptide(L)'
;SLALFPHLDVGGNIAYPLKIRGADRATRQARVEELLKLIHLPGFADRPVSKLSGGQRQRVAIARALALSPKLFLLDEPLSALDAKLREAMQVELRQLQQQLGITTIVVTHDQREAMTMADLVVVMGEGRIRQAAPPVEIYRKPADAFVADFIGSTNLIPFGQGGTLLGHPMPGFSLAAGRG
;
A
#
# COMPACT_ATOMS: atom_id res chain seq x y z
N SER A 1 -4.00 5.98 9.90
CA SER A 1 -4.39 5.61 11.29
C SER A 1 -5.65 4.76 11.28
N LEU A 2 -5.54 3.43 11.36
CA LEU A 2 -6.71 2.55 11.34
C LEU A 2 -7.30 2.45 12.76
N ALA A 3 -8.17 3.40 13.09
CA ALA A 3 -8.88 3.43 14.37
C ALA A 3 -9.93 2.30 14.43
N LEU A 4 -9.56 1.21 15.07
CA LEU A 4 -10.52 0.23 15.59
C LEU A 4 -11.33 0.89 16.72
N PHE A 5 -12.59 0.52 16.86
CA PHE A 5 -13.44 1.02 17.94
C PHE A 5 -12.97 0.41 19.26
N PRO A 6 -12.46 1.21 20.21
CA PRO A 6 -11.81 0.68 21.42
C PRO A 6 -12.80 0.06 22.42
N HIS A 7 -14.08 0.43 22.32
CA HIS A 7 -15.16 -0.09 23.14
C HIS A 7 -15.78 -1.39 22.59
N LEU A 8 -15.32 -1.85 21.42
CA LEU A 8 -15.72 -3.13 20.83
C LEU A 8 -14.54 -4.11 20.88
N ASP A 9 -14.84 -5.40 21.00
CA ASP A 9 -13.87 -6.46 20.78
C ASP A 9 -13.54 -6.62 19.28
N VAL A 10 -12.69 -7.58 18.93
CA VAL A 10 -12.31 -7.86 17.55
C VAL A 10 -13.53 -8.23 16.70
N GLY A 11 -14.36 -9.16 17.19
CA GLY A 11 -15.53 -9.64 16.47
C GLY A 11 -16.54 -8.52 16.22
N GLY A 12 -16.79 -7.70 17.23
CA GLY A 12 -17.62 -6.51 17.16
C GLY A 12 -17.10 -5.48 16.16
N ASN A 13 -15.78 -5.26 16.11
CA ASN A 13 -15.16 -4.41 15.08
C ASN A 13 -15.42 -4.94 13.67
N ILE A 14 -15.20 -6.23 13.43
CA ILE A 14 -15.38 -6.85 12.11
C ILE A 14 -16.87 -6.88 11.71
N ALA A 15 -17.77 -7.20 12.65
CA ALA A 15 -19.21 -7.27 12.42
C ALA A 15 -19.88 -5.90 12.27
N TYR A 16 -19.22 -4.82 12.67
CA TYR A 16 -19.81 -3.49 12.76
C TYR A 16 -20.45 -3.00 11.44
N PRO A 17 -19.79 -3.10 10.27
CA PRO A 17 -20.40 -2.67 9.00
C PRO A 17 -21.65 -3.48 8.62
N LEU A 18 -21.64 -4.79 8.90
CA LEU A 18 -22.78 -5.68 8.66
C LEU A 18 -23.95 -5.37 9.60
N LYS A 19 -23.65 -5.05 10.86
CA LYS A 19 -24.65 -4.61 11.85
C LYS A 19 -25.37 -3.34 11.37
N ILE A 20 -24.63 -2.36 10.83
CA ILE A 20 -25.23 -1.14 10.27
C ILE A 20 -26.12 -1.45 9.07
N ARG A 21 -25.75 -2.44 8.24
CA ARG A 21 -26.55 -2.91 7.09
C ARG A 21 -27.76 -3.77 7.48
N GLY A 22 -28.01 -3.97 8.78
CA GLY A 22 -29.16 -4.74 9.26
C GLY A 22 -29.00 -6.26 9.14
N ALA A 23 -27.78 -6.77 8.93
CA ALA A 23 -27.54 -8.22 8.90
C ALA A 23 -27.88 -8.86 10.26
N ASP A 24 -28.50 -10.03 10.23
CA ASP A 24 -28.87 -10.78 11.43
C ASP A 24 -27.63 -11.27 12.21
N ARG A 25 -27.84 -11.81 13.41
CA ARG A 25 -26.74 -12.25 14.29
C ARG A 25 -25.96 -13.44 13.71
N ALA A 26 -26.65 -14.41 13.11
CA ALA A 26 -26.00 -15.61 12.60
C ALA A 26 -25.12 -15.28 11.39
N THR A 27 -25.63 -14.46 10.47
CA THR A 27 -24.89 -13.96 9.31
C THR A 27 -23.63 -13.20 9.73
N ARG A 28 -23.74 -12.32 10.73
CA ARG A 28 -22.58 -11.58 11.27
C ARG A 28 -21.54 -12.51 11.87
N GLN A 29 -21.96 -13.48 12.68
CA GLN A 29 -21.05 -14.40 13.35
C GLN A 29 -20.28 -15.26 12.33
N ALA A 30 -20.99 -15.83 11.35
CA ALA A 30 -20.37 -16.63 10.30
C ALA A 30 -19.33 -15.81 9.51
N ARG A 31 -19.66 -14.57 9.15
CA ARG A 31 -18.75 -13.68 8.41
C ARG A 31 -17.53 -13.26 9.24
N VAL A 32 -17.70 -13.01 10.55
CA VAL A 32 -16.58 -12.74 11.46
C VAL A 32 -15.62 -13.92 11.51
N GLU A 33 -16.13 -15.14 11.68
CA GLU A 33 -15.30 -16.35 11.74
C GLU A 33 -14.54 -16.61 10.43
N GLU A 34 -15.20 -16.43 9.29
CA GLU A 34 -14.57 -16.50 7.97
C GLU A 34 -13.40 -15.52 7.86
N LEU A 35 -13.63 -14.25 8.21
CA LEU A 35 -12.61 -13.20 8.09
C LEU A 35 -11.47 -13.37 9.09
N LEU A 36 -11.75 -13.86 10.31
CA LEU A 36 -10.72 -14.20 11.28
C LEU A 36 -9.81 -15.31 10.78
N LYS A 37 -10.34 -16.32 10.09
CA LYS A 37 -9.52 -17.36 9.43
C LYS A 37 -8.68 -16.77 8.32
N LEU A 38 -9.29 -15.91 7.49
CA LEU A 38 -8.62 -15.26 6.35
C LEU A 38 -7.42 -14.41 6.78
N ILE A 39 -7.51 -13.71 7.90
CA ILE A 39 -6.40 -12.90 8.44
C ILE A 39 -5.49 -13.65 9.42
N HIS A 40 -5.61 -14.98 9.51
CA HIS A 40 -4.87 -15.84 10.45
C HIS A 40 -4.99 -15.44 11.93
N LEU A 41 -6.17 -15.03 12.37
CA LEU A 41 -6.50 -14.76 13.78
C LEU A 41 -7.72 -15.58 14.28
N PRO A 42 -7.78 -16.91 14.03
CA PRO A 42 -8.89 -17.72 14.54
C PRO A 42 -8.97 -17.66 16.08
N GLY A 43 -10.18 -17.56 16.63
CA GLY A 43 -10.40 -17.50 18.08
C GLY A 43 -10.15 -16.13 18.71
N PHE A 44 -9.84 -15.09 17.94
CA PHE A 44 -9.62 -13.73 18.48
C PHE A 44 -10.91 -12.92 18.67
N ALA A 45 -12.08 -13.44 18.32
CA ALA A 45 -13.35 -12.70 18.27
C ALA A 45 -13.63 -11.90 19.56
N ASP A 46 -13.53 -12.55 20.72
CA ASP A 46 -13.86 -11.93 22.02
C ASP A 46 -12.69 -11.14 22.63
N ARG A 47 -11.57 -10.99 21.90
CA ARG A 47 -10.38 -10.33 22.42
C ARG A 47 -10.58 -8.80 22.38
N PRO A 48 -10.26 -8.08 23.46
CA PRO A 48 -10.27 -6.62 23.43
C PRO A 48 -9.14 -6.10 22.52
N VAL A 49 -9.44 -5.05 21.75
CA VAL A 49 -8.50 -4.44 20.78
C VAL A 49 -7.20 -3.95 21.44
N SER A 50 -7.26 -3.51 22.70
CA SER A 50 -6.10 -3.06 23.46
C SER A 50 -5.06 -4.16 23.73
N LYS A 51 -5.45 -5.44 23.62
CA LYS A 51 -4.56 -6.60 23.80
C LYS A 51 -3.94 -7.11 22.48
N LEU A 52 -4.18 -6.42 21.37
CA LEU A 52 -3.62 -6.79 20.07
C LEU A 52 -2.27 -6.10 19.83
N SER A 53 -1.34 -6.79 19.16
CA SER A 53 -0.13 -6.15 18.61
C SER A 53 -0.47 -5.18 17.47
N GLY A 54 0.49 -4.36 17.03
CA GLY A 54 0.28 -3.44 15.90
C GLY A 54 -0.20 -4.15 14.63
N GLY A 55 0.43 -5.26 14.26
CA GLY A 55 0.07 -6.04 13.08
C GLY A 55 -1.28 -6.73 13.22
N GLN A 56 -1.60 -7.21 14.42
CA GLN A 56 -2.92 -7.77 14.71
C GLN A 56 -4.02 -6.72 14.58
N ARG A 57 -3.81 -5.50 15.10
CA ARG A 57 -4.76 -4.39 14.91
C ARG A 57 -4.96 -4.06 13.43
N GLN A 58 -3.87 -4.06 12.66
CA GLN A 58 -3.93 -3.81 11.22
C GLN A 58 -4.78 -4.87 10.50
N ARG A 59 -4.54 -6.15 10.77
CA ARG A 59 -5.29 -7.27 10.21
C ARG A 59 -6.78 -7.21 10.55
N VAL A 60 -7.13 -6.89 11.80
CA VAL A 60 -8.53 -6.71 12.21
C VAL A 60 -9.18 -5.56 11.47
N ALA A 61 -8.45 -4.47 11.23
CA ALA A 61 -8.97 -3.32 10.51
C ALA A 61 -9.17 -3.61 9.01
N ILE A 62 -8.28 -4.39 8.40
CA ILE A 62 -8.45 -4.93 7.04
C ILE A 62 -9.69 -5.83 6.97
N ALA A 63 -9.84 -6.78 7.91
CA ALA A 63 -11.02 -7.64 7.97
C ALA A 63 -12.32 -6.85 8.13
N ARG A 64 -12.32 -5.80 8.97
CA ARG A 64 -13.47 -4.90 9.10
C ARG A 64 -13.83 -4.24 7.76
N ALA A 65 -12.86 -3.81 6.97
CA ALA A 65 -13.12 -3.25 5.64
C ALA A 65 -13.65 -4.31 4.64
N LEU A 66 -13.17 -5.54 4.73
CA LEU A 66 -13.61 -6.67 3.90
C LEU A 66 -14.95 -7.29 4.34
N ALA A 67 -15.50 -6.88 5.49
CA ALA A 67 -16.76 -7.38 6.03
C ALA A 67 -17.92 -7.27 5.03
N LEU A 68 -17.93 -6.24 4.19
CA LEU A 68 -18.97 -5.99 3.19
C LEU A 68 -18.66 -6.54 1.79
N SER A 69 -17.59 -7.32 1.62
CA SER A 69 -17.14 -7.83 0.32
C SER A 69 -17.08 -6.73 -0.77
N PRO A 70 -16.30 -5.65 -0.55
CA PRO A 70 -16.26 -4.53 -1.47
C PRO A 70 -15.63 -4.91 -2.81
N LYS A 71 -16.08 -4.28 -3.90
CA LYS A 71 -15.45 -4.42 -5.24
C LYS A 71 -14.16 -3.59 -5.37
N LEU A 72 -14.04 -2.54 -4.56
CA LEU A 72 -12.91 -1.61 -4.53
C LEU A 72 -12.43 -1.44 -3.09
N PHE A 73 -11.13 -1.64 -2.86
CA PHE A 73 -10.50 -1.49 -1.56
C PHE A 73 -9.51 -0.32 -1.59
N LEU A 74 -9.83 0.75 -0.85
CA LEU A 74 -9.00 1.94 -0.76
C LEU A 74 -8.25 1.93 0.57
N LEU A 75 -6.92 2.08 0.50
CA LEU A 75 -6.04 2.06 1.66
C LEU A 75 -5.19 3.33 1.65
N ASP A 76 -5.41 4.20 2.63
CA ASP A 76 -4.66 5.44 2.80
C ASP A 76 -3.58 5.27 3.88
N GLU A 77 -2.32 5.24 3.47
CA GLU A 77 -1.13 4.95 4.27
C GLU A 77 -1.34 3.80 5.28
N PRO A 78 -1.72 2.60 4.81
CA PRO A 78 -2.15 1.54 5.69
C PRO A 78 -1.05 1.05 6.65
N LEU A 79 0.22 1.15 6.26
CA LEU A 79 1.33 0.51 6.97
C LEU A 79 2.32 1.50 7.62
N SER A 80 2.05 2.81 7.56
CA SER A 80 2.98 3.86 8.04
C SER A 80 3.26 3.78 9.54
N ALA A 81 2.32 3.26 10.33
CA ALA A 81 2.44 3.15 11.79
C ALA A 81 3.13 1.87 12.29
N LEU A 82 3.61 0.99 11.40
CA LEU A 82 4.24 -0.28 11.75
C LEU A 82 5.77 -0.15 11.74
N ASP A 83 6.48 -0.96 12.53
CA ASP A 83 7.93 -1.10 12.42
C ASP A 83 8.33 -1.76 11.09
N ALA A 84 9.58 -1.57 10.66
CA ALA A 84 10.05 -1.99 9.34
C ALA A 84 9.85 -3.50 9.07
N LYS A 85 10.17 -4.37 10.03
CA LYS A 85 10.08 -5.82 9.86
C LYS A 85 8.62 -6.27 9.71
N LEU A 86 7.75 -5.74 10.57
CA LEU A 86 6.33 -6.05 10.50
C LEU A 86 5.69 -5.46 9.24
N ARG A 87 6.10 -4.26 8.84
CA ARG A 87 5.62 -3.60 7.62
C ARG A 87 5.91 -4.45 6.39
N GLU A 88 7.14 -4.90 6.19
CA GLU A 88 7.52 -5.77 5.06
C GLU A 88 6.68 -7.06 5.00
N ALA A 89 6.49 -7.72 6.14
CA ALA A 89 5.64 -8.91 6.22
C ALA A 89 4.18 -8.59 5.85
N MET A 90 3.64 -7.49 6.35
CA MET A 90 2.27 -7.07 6.08
C MET A 90 2.06 -6.65 4.61
N GLN A 91 3.06 -6.11 3.92
CA GLN A 91 2.99 -5.80 2.49
C GLN A 91 2.76 -7.07 1.67
N VAL A 92 3.53 -8.11 1.94
CA VAL A 92 3.41 -9.41 1.25
C VAL A 92 2.03 -10.03 1.52
N GLU A 93 1.58 -10.01 2.77
CA GLU A 93 0.26 -10.54 3.14
C GLU A 93 -0.88 -9.77 2.49
N LEU A 94 -0.82 -8.43 2.45
CA LEU A 94 -1.83 -7.62 1.78
C LEU A 94 -1.90 -7.92 0.29
N ARG A 95 -0.75 -8.09 -0.37
CA ARG A 95 -0.68 -8.47 -1.79
C ARG A 95 -1.31 -9.84 -2.03
N GLN A 96 -0.94 -10.84 -1.23
CA GLN A 96 -1.51 -12.19 -1.34
C GLN A 96 -3.02 -12.19 -1.11
N LEU A 97 -3.48 -11.49 -0.08
CA LEU A 97 -4.90 -11.35 0.25
C LEU A 97 -5.67 -10.68 -0.90
N GLN A 98 -5.13 -9.60 -1.46
CA GLN A 98 -5.71 -8.92 -2.62
C GLN A 98 -5.83 -9.86 -3.82
N GLN A 99 -4.76 -10.60 -4.14
CA GLN A 99 -4.75 -11.56 -5.26
C GLN A 99 -5.75 -12.70 -5.04
N GLN A 100 -5.83 -13.24 -3.83
CA GLN A 100 -6.75 -14.31 -3.47
C GLN A 100 -8.22 -13.87 -3.60
N LEU A 101 -8.53 -12.62 -3.22
CA LEU A 101 -9.90 -12.10 -3.24
C LEU A 101 -10.29 -11.47 -4.58
N GLY A 102 -9.33 -11.17 -5.47
CA GLY A 102 -9.59 -10.53 -6.76
C GLY A 102 -10.18 -9.13 -6.65
N ILE A 103 -9.98 -8.44 -5.52
CA ILE A 103 -10.53 -7.11 -5.28
C ILE A 103 -9.63 -6.07 -5.94
N THR A 104 -10.22 -5.06 -6.58
CA THR A 104 -9.45 -3.92 -7.08
C THR A 104 -8.98 -3.10 -5.89
N THR A 105 -7.67 -2.91 -5.72
CA THR A 105 -7.11 -2.22 -4.56
C THR A 105 -6.31 -0.99 -4.99
N ILE A 106 -6.57 0.14 -4.35
CA ILE A 106 -5.76 1.36 -4.49
C ILE A 106 -5.10 1.61 -3.14
N VAL A 107 -3.78 1.66 -3.13
CA VAL A 107 -2.98 1.99 -1.95
C VAL A 107 -2.32 3.35 -2.19
N VAL A 108 -2.52 4.27 -1.25
CA VAL A 108 -1.77 5.52 -1.18
C VAL A 108 -0.66 5.32 -0.16
N THR A 109 0.58 5.60 -0.58
CA THR A 109 1.76 5.51 0.28
C THR A 109 2.79 6.54 -0.17
N HIS A 110 3.60 6.99 0.78
CA HIS A 110 4.81 7.76 0.51
C HIS A 110 6.07 6.87 0.48
N ASP A 111 5.95 5.57 0.78
CA ASP A 111 7.06 4.63 0.77
C ASP A 111 7.23 4.02 -0.62
N GLN A 112 8.42 4.21 -1.19
CA GLN A 112 8.78 3.75 -2.53
C GLN A 112 8.81 2.23 -2.62
N ARG A 113 9.35 1.56 -1.58
CA ARG A 113 9.48 0.10 -1.55
C ARG A 113 8.11 -0.55 -1.47
N GLU A 114 7.19 0.04 -0.72
CA GLU A 114 5.78 -0.39 -0.67
C GLU A 114 5.15 -0.40 -2.08
N ALA A 115 5.29 0.73 -2.79
CA ALA A 115 4.74 0.86 -4.15
C ALA A 115 5.37 -0.16 -5.12
N MET A 116 6.69 -0.35 -5.05
CA MET A 116 7.38 -1.31 -5.93
C MET A 116 7.06 -2.77 -5.62
N THR A 117 6.71 -3.11 -4.37
CA THR A 117 6.51 -4.50 -3.93
C THR A 117 5.07 -4.96 -4.11
N MET A 118 4.09 -4.07 -3.94
CA MET A 118 2.67 -4.45 -3.90
C MET A 118 1.88 -4.13 -5.18
N ALA A 119 2.36 -3.20 -6.00
CA ALA A 119 1.55 -2.65 -7.09
C ALA A 119 1.78 -3.35 -8.43
N ASP A 120 0.70 -3.51 -9.20
CA ASP A 120 0.78 -3.82 -10.64
C ASP A 120 1.06 -2.56 -11.47
N LEU A 121 0.51 -1.43 -11.01
CA LEU A 121 0.63 -0.11 -11.61
C LEU A 121 0.94 0.90 -10.50
N VAL A 122 1.96 1.72 -10.70
CA VAL A 122 2.30 2.81 -9.78
C VAL A 122 1.91 4.12 -10.45
N VAL A 123 1.27 5.01 -9.70
CA VAL A 123 0.89 6.35 -10.15
C VAL A 123 1.66 7.36 -9.32
N VAL A 124 2.66 8.00 -9.93
CA VAL A 124 3.45 9.05 -9.29
C VAL A 124 2.78 10.38 -9.55
N MET A 125 2.45 11.09 -8.48
CA MET A 125 1.80 12.40 -8.53
C MET A 125 2.71 13.50 -7.98
N GLY A 126 2.63 14.68 -8.58
CA GLY A 126 3.33 15.89 -8.14
C GLY A 126 2.53 17.12 -8.52
N GLU A 127 2.44 18.11 -7.62
CA GLU A 127 1.68 19.36 -7.85
C GLU A 127 0.21 19.13 -8.30
N GLY A 128 -0.43 18.09 -7.77
CA GLY A 128 -1.80 17.73 -8.14
C GLY A 128 -1.96 17.12 -9.55
N ARG A 129 -0.87 16.78 -10.24
CA ARG A 129 -0.88 16.13 -11.56
C ARG A 129 -0.21 14.76 -11.51
N ILE A 130 -0.66 13.85 -12.36
CA ILE A 130 0.04 12.59 -12.60
C ILE A 130 1.30 12.91 -13.41
N ARG A 131 2.47 12.59 -12.85
CA ARG A 131 3.77 12.74 -13.51
C ARG A 131 4.08 11.50 -14.35
N GLN A 132 3.76 10.31 -13.83
CA GLN A 132 3.90 9.05 -14.53
C GLN A 132 2.94 8.01 -13.95
N ALA A 133 2.37 7.18 -14.82
CA ALA A 133 1.62 5.99 -14.44
C ALA A 133 2.11 4.81 -15.28
N ALA A 134 2.84 3.89 -14.65
CA ALA A 134 3.40 2.73 -15.35
C ALA A 134 3.68 1.58 -14.36
N PRO A 135 3.95 0.35 -14.84
CA PRO A 135 4.37 -0.73 -13.97
C PRO A 135 5.65 -0.38 -13.17
N PRO A 136 5.83 -0.91 -11.95
CA PRO A 136 6.98 -0.60 -11.09
C PRO A 136 8.34 -0.64 -11.80
N VAL A 137 8.58 -1.70 -12.59
CA VAL A 137 9.83 -1.91 -13.33
C VAL A 137 10.07 -0.80 -14.37
N GLU A 138 9.00 -0.29 -14.98
CA GLU A 138 9.11 0.79 -15.96
C GLU A 138 9.39 2.12 -15.27
N ILE A 139 8.72 2.44 -14.16
CA ILE A 139 9.00 3.68 -13.43
C ILE A 139 10.47 3.67 -12.94
N TYR A 140 10.97 2.52 -12.49
CA TYR A 140 12.37 2.38 -12.09
C TYR A 140 13.36 2.54 -13.25
N ARG A 141 13.10 1.91 -14.40
CA ARG A 141 14.06 1.89 -15.52
C ARG A 141 13.96 3.11 -16.44
N LYS A 142 12.79 3.74 -16.51
CA LYS A 142 12.45 4.80 -17.46
C LYS A 142 11.57 5.86 -16.76
N PRO A 143 12.12 6.60 -15.79
CA PRO A 143 11.39 7.71 -15.18
C PRO A 143 11.10 8.78 -16.24
N ALA A 144 9.89 9.33 -16.23
CA ALA A 144 9.43 10.32 -17.20
C ALA A 144 10.14 11.67 -17.04
N ASP A 145 10.59 12.00 -15.83
CA ASP A 145 11.31 13.23 -15.52
C ASP A 145 12.18 13.07 -14.27
N ALA A 146 12.93 14.13 -13.93
CA ALA A 146 13.83 14.15 -12.77
C ALA A 146 13.09 13.99 -11.43
N PHE A 147 11.85 14.46 -11.32
CA PHE A 147 11.04 14.29 -10.11
C PHE A 147 10.66 12.82 -9.91
N VAL A 148 10.27 12.11 -10.97
CA VAL A 148 9.97 10.68 -10.88
C VAL A 148 11.26 9.87 -10.62
N ALA A 149 12.39 10.28 -11.19
CA ALA A 149 13.68 9.64 -10.94
C ALA A 149 14.16 9.77 -9.48
N ASP A 150 13.94 10.95 -8.87
CA ASP A 150 14.22 11.21 -7.46
C ASP A 150 13.22 10.48 -6.54
N PHE A 151 11.95 10.41 -6.97
CA PHE A 151 10.92 9.71 -6.22
C PHE A 151 11.12 8.19 -6.15
N ILE A 152 11.78 7.53 -7.10
CA ILE A 152 11.87 6.06 -7.13
C ILE A 152 13.15 5.53 -6.47
N GLY A 153 14.15 6.37 -6.25
CA GLY A 153 15.38 5.91 -5.61
C GLY A 153 16.32 7.02 -5.21
N SER A 154 17.38 6.64 -4.49
CA SER A 154 18.52 7.49 -4.18
C SER A 154 19.36 7.75 -5.45
N THR A 155 18.78 8.46 -6.41
CA THR A 155 19.42 8.76 -7.68
C THR A 155 20.29 10.00 -7.52
N ASN A 156 21.59 9.88 -7.75
CA ASN A 156 22.45 11.05 -7.84
C ASN A 156 22.22 11.73 -9.21
N LEU A 157 21.48 12.83 -9.21
CA LEU A 157 21.36 13.70 -10.37
C LEU A 157 22.63 14.54 -10.49
N ILE A 158 23.45 14.23 -11.51
CA ILE A 158 24.69 14.97 -11.75
C ILE A 158 24.42 16.02 -12.83
N PRO A 159 24.63 17.33 -12.55
CA PRO A 159 24.52 18.37 -13.56
C PRO A 159 25.53 18.10 -14.68
N PHE A 160 25.06 18.13 -15.92
CA PHE A 160 25.90 17.96 -17.10
C PHE A 160 25.97 19.27 -17.89
N GLY A 161 27.20 19.80 -18.05
CA GLY A 161 27.45 21.02 -18.81
C GLY A 161 27.60 20.75 -20.31
N GLN A 162 27.36 21.78 -21.12
CA GLN A 162 27.70 21.74 -22.54
C GLN A 162 29.21 21.50 -22.70
N GLY A 163 29.60 20.41 -23.37
CA GLY A 163 31.00 20.02 -23.56
C GLY A 163 31.34 18.60 -23.10
N GLY A 164 30.41 17.90 -22.46
CA GLY A 164 30.52 16.44 -22.35
C GLY A 164 31.34 15.91 -21.19
N THR A 165 31.71 16.72 -20.19
CA THR A 165 32.67 16.31 -19.16
C THR A 165 32.00 15.87 -17.85
N LEU A 166 32.40 14.70 -17.35
CA LEU A 166 32.05 14.18 -16.02
C LEU A 166 33.35 14.04 -15.22
N LEU A 167 33.44 14.68 -14.05
CA LEU A 167 34.67 14.72 -13.23
C LEU A 167 35.91 15.22 -14.02
N GLY A 168 35.72 16.13 -14.98
CA GLY A 168 36.80 16.67 -15.82
C GLY A 168 37.20 15.79 -17.01
N HIS A 169 36.57 14.63 -17.20
CA HIS A 169 36.83 13.74 -18.34
C HIS A 169 35.68 13.76 -19.35
N PRO A 170 35.97 13.83 -20.66
CA PRO A 170 34.95 13.73 -21.70
C PRO A 170 34.31 12.34 -21.69
N MET A 171 32.98 12.28 -21.79
CA MET A 171 32.19 11.04 -21.84
C MET A 171 31.83 10.70 -23.30
N PRO A 172 32.59 9.85 -24.00
CA PRO A 172 32.26 9.45 -25.36
C PRO A 172 30.96 8.63 -25.39
N GLY A 173 30.03 8.98 -26.28
CA GLY A 173 28.77 8.26 -26.51
C GLY A 173 27.53 8.86 -25.85
N PHE A 174 27.65 9.91 -25.04
CA PHE A 174 26.50 10.64 -24.49
C PHE A 174 26.25 11.92 -25.30
N SER A 175 25.30 11.87 -26.24
CA SER A 175 24.70 13.09 -26.79
C SER A 175 23.48 13.45 -25.95
N LEU A 176 23.42 14.69 -25.44
CA LEU A 176 22.16 15.24 -24.94
C LEU A 176 21.14 15.17 -26.09
N ALA A 177 20.11 14.33 -25.94
CA ALA A 177 18.95 14.43 -26.82
C ALA A 177 18.43 15.86 -26.65
N ALA A 178 18.46 16.65 -27.72
CA ALA A 178 18.04 18.05 -27.70
C ALA A 178 16.62 18.13 -27.11
N GLY A 179 16.52 18.57 -25.87
CA GLY A 179 15.23 18.77 -25.20
C GLY A 179 14.43 19.79 -26.00
N ARG A 180 13.19 19.44 -26.36
CA ARG A 180 12.23 20.45 -26.81
C ARG A 180 11.98 21.38 -25.62
N GLY A 181 12.27 22.67 -25.85
CA GLY A 181 12.10 23.75 -24.87
C GLY A 181 10.65 24.05 -24.54
#